data_AF-A0A1H0Q178-F1
#
_entry.id   AF-A0A1H0Q178-F1
#
_cell.length_a   1.000
_cell.length_b   1.000
_cell.length_c   1.000
_cell.angle_alpha   90.00
_cell.angle_beta   90.00
_cell.angle_gamma   90.00
#
_symmetry.space_group_name_H-M   'P 1'
#
loop_
_entity.id
_entity.type
_entity.pdbx_description
1 polymer ?
#
loop_
_entity_poly.entity_id
_entity_poly.type
_entity_poly.pdbx_seq_one_letter_code
_entity_poly.pdbx_strand_id
1 'polypeptide(L)' 'MTLQPSSRYRIAGYQAGIGPAFRQRLFSMGLLPGASLQVTRIAPLGDPVQIETRRTSLVLRRKDLALLQLAPLD' A
#
# COMPACT_ATOMS: atom_id res chain seq x y z
N MET A 1 7.85 -10.26 -1.77
CA MET A 1 6.52 -10.37 -2.41
C MET A 1 6.55 -9.52 -3.67
N THR A 2 6.30 -10.11 -4.84
CA THR A 2 6.29 -9.39 -6.11
C THR A 2 4.89 -8.84 -6.33
N LEU A 3 4.73 -7.52 -6.28
CA LEU A 3 3.45 -6.88 -6.60
C LEU A 3 3.19 -7.06 -8.10
N GLN A 4 2.04 -7.62 -8.44
CA GLN A 4 1.59 -7.71 -9.83
C GLN A 4 0.80 -6.45 -10.21
N PRO A 5 1.12 -5.83 -11.37
CA PRO A 5 0.30 -4.76 -11.91
C PRO A 5 -1.09 -5.28 -12.27
N SER A 6 -2.10 -4.43 -12.13
CA SER A 6 -3.53 -4.73 -12.29
C SER A 6 -4.18 -5.62 -11.22
N SER A 7 -3.44 -6.07 -10.21
CA SER A 7 -4.02 -6.87 -9.10
C SER A 7 -4.58 -5.99 -7.99
N ARG A 8 -5.61 -6.51 -7.29
CA ARG A 8 -6.16 -5.90 -6.07
C ARG A 8 -5.54 -6.52 -4.83
N TYR A 9 -5.29 -5.65 -3.86
CA TYR A 9 -4.80 -6.02 -2.55
C TYR A 9 -5.61 -5.32 -1.48
N ARG A 10 -5.70 -5.93 -0.30
CA ARG A 10 -6.23 -5.32 0.91
C ARG A 10 -5.11 -5.14 1.91
N ILE A 11 -5.13 -4.00 2.59
CA ILE A 11 -4.24 -3.77 3.73
C ILE A 11 -4.72 -4.68 4.87
N ALA A 12 -3.93 -5.69 5.21
CA ALA A 12 -4.19 -6.58 6.33
C ALA A 12 -3.80 -5.93 7.67
N GLY A 13 -2.74 -5.11 7.66
CA GLY A 13 -2.20 -4.48 8.85
C GLY A 13 -0.93 -3.69 8.58
N TYR A 14 -0.22 -3.37 9.65
CA TYR A 14 1.09 -2.73 9.62
C TYR A 14 2.18 -3.73 9.99
N GLN A 15 3.40 -3.55 9.50
CA GLN A 15 4.53 -4.37 9.91
C GLN A 15 4.80 -4.28 11.42
N ALA A 16 5.23 -5.40 12.01
CA ALA A 16 5.71 -5.45 13.38
C ALA A 16 6.97 -4.57 13.53
N GLY A 17 6.95 -3.64 14.50
CA GLY A 17 8.04 -2.68 14.72
C GLY A 17 7.84 -1.31 14.06
N ILE A 18 6.68 -1.03 13.46
CA ILE A 18 6.37 0.32 12.98
C ILE A 18 6.30 1.32 14.15
N GLY A 19 7.07 2.41 14.06
CA GLY A 19 7.03 3.47 15.06
C GLY A 19 5.67 4.18 15.08
N PRO A 20 5.23 4.71 16.24
CA PRO A 20 3.93 5.37 16.38
C PRO A 20 3.74 6.55 15.43
N ALA A 21 4.81 7.31 15.15
CA ALA A 21 4.79 8.43 14.21
C ALA A 21 4.46 7.98 12.77
N PHE A 22 4.98 6.83 12.33
CA PHE A 22 4.72 6.30 10.99
C PHE A 22 3.30 5.78 10.87
N ARG A 23 2.80 5.10 11.92
CA ARG A 23 1.40 4.65 11.98
C ARG A 23 0.43 5.82 11.87
N GLN A 24 0.71 6.94 12.54
CA GLN A 24 -0.12 8.14 12.45
C GLN A 24 -0.04 8.77 11.05
N ARG A 25 1.13 8.77 10.41
CA ARG A 25 1.28 9.24 9.03
C ARG A 25 0.48 8.40 8.04
N LEU A 26 0.52 7.06 8.17
CA LEU A 26 -0.28 6.14 7.35
C LEU A 26 -1.78 6.35 7.58
N PHE A 27 -2.19 6.57 8.83
CA PHE A 27 -3.58 6.89 9.19
C PHE A 27 -4.03 8.19 8.51
N SER A 28 -3.22 9.25 8.57
CA SER A 28 -3.51 10.53 7.88
C SER A 28 -3.57 10.40 6.36
N MET A 29 -2.85 9.43 5.77
CA MET A 29 -2.91 9.12 4.33
C MET A 29 -4.09 8.20 3.95
N GLY A 30 -4.89 7.74 4.92
CA GLY A 30 -6.01 6.82 4.68
C GLY A 30 -5.59 5.35 4.45
N LEU A 31 -4.34 5.00 4.75
CA LEU A 31 -3.79 3.64 4.64
C LEU A 31 -4.07 2.87 5.93
N LEU A 32 -5.32 2.44 6.04
CA LEU A 32 -5.88 1.77 7.21
C LEU A 32 -6.01 0.26 6.94
N PRO A 33 -5.84 -0.59 7.98
CA PRO A 33 -6.16 -2.01 7.87
C PRO A 33 -7.62 -2.18 7.46
N GLY A 34 -7.87 -2.97 6.43
CA GLY A 34 -9.19 -3.12 5.82
C GLY A 34 -9.38 -2.38 4.50
N ALA A 35 -8.53 -1.39 4.18
CA ALA A 35 -8.64 -0.67 2.92
C ALA A 35 -8.24 -1.55 1.73
N SER A 36 -9.01 -1.48 0.64
CA SER A 36 -8.71 -2.13 -0.64
C SER A 36 -8.03 -1.14 -1.58
N LEU A 37 -6.95 -1.57 -2.22
CA LEU A 37 -6.18 -0.82 -3.21
C LEU A 37 -5.90 -1.70 -4.43
N GLN A 38 -5.90 -1.10 -5.60
CA GLN A 38 -5.59 -1.74 -6.87
C GLN A 38 -4.25 -1.22 -7.36
N VAL A 39 -3.32 -2.11 -7.71
CA VAL A 39 -2.04 -1.67 -8.26
C VAL A 39 -2.25 -1.33 -9.73
N THR A 40 -2.21 -0.04 -10.07
CA THR A 40 -2.40 0.40 -11.46
C THR A 40 -1.11 0.24 -12.24
N ARG A 41 0.01 0.69 -11.65
CA ARG A 41 1.30 0.69 -12.31
C ARG A 41 2.42 0.59 -11.29
N ILE A 42 3.48 -0.11 -11.65
CA ILE A 42 4.74 -0.12 -10.91
C ILE A 42 5.78 0.54 -11.79
N ALA A 43 6.59 1.44 -11.24
CA ALA A 43 7.71 2.02 -11.95
C ALA A 43 8.68 0.90 -12.43
N PRO A 44 9.41 1.09 -13.55
CA PRO A 44 10.30 0.06 -14.10
C PRO A 44 11.39 -0.39 -13.12
N LEU A 45 11.79 0.47 -12.17
CA LEU A 45 12.75 0.15 -11.11
C LEU A 45 12.10 -0.40 -9.82
N GLY A 46 10.78 -0.62 -9.81
CA GLY A 46 10.03 -1.10 -8.65
C GLY A 46 9.65 -0.04 -7.60
N ASP A 47 10.05 1.22 -7.78
CA ASP A 47 9.64 2.38 -6.98
C ASP A 47 9.49 3.62 -7.89
N PRO A 48 8.43 4.43 -7.72
CA PRO A 48 7.28 4.23 -6.84
C PRO A 48 6.20 3.31 -7.42
N VAL A 49 5.26 2.90 -6.58
CA VAL A 49 4.08 2.09 -6.96
C VAL A 49 2.85 2.98 -6.99
N GLN A 50 2.17 3.00 -8.12
CA GLN A 50 0.91 3.70 -8.30
C GLN A 50 -0.25 2.76 -7.97
N ILE A 51 -1.05 3.18 -7.01
CA ILE A 51 -2.23 2.45 -6.55
C ILE A 51 -3.48 3.30 -6.75
N GLU A 52 -4.58 2.63 -7.01
CA GLU A 52 -5.89 3.23 -7.09
C GLU A 52 -6.77 2.68 -5.98
N THR A 53 -7.31 3.59 -5.17
CA THR A 53 -8.29 3.27 -4.14
C THR A 53 -9.68 3.63 -4.64
N ARG A 54 -10.72 3.23 -3.91
CA ARG A 54 -12.12 3.53 -4.29
C ARG A 54 -12.43 5.01 -4.50
N ARG A 55 -11.66 5.93 -3.91
CA ARG A 55 -11.95 7.38 -3.93
C ARG A 55 -10.86 8.22 -4.58
N THR A 56 -9.66 7.69 -4.76
CA THR A 56 -8.51 8.45 -5.28
C THR A 56 -7.37 7.54 -5.72
N SER A 57 -6.53 8.02 -6.65
CA SER A 57 -5.27 7.40 -7.03
C SER A 57 -4.12 8.00 -6.23
N LEU A 58 -3.32 7.14 -5.61
CA LEU A 58 -2.22 7.50 -4.72
C LEU A 58 -0.94 6.84 -5.22
N VAL A 59 0.17 7.51 -5.03
CA VAL A 59 1.49 6.96 -5.34
C VAL A 59 2.22 6.69 -4.02
N LEU A 60 2.53 5.42 -3.78
CA LEU A 60 3.28 4.99 -2.61
C LEU A 60 4.71 4.65 -2.97
N ARG A 61 5.63 5.04 -2.11
CA ARG A 61 7.01 4.59 -2.20
C ARG A 61 7.12 3.15 -1.70
N ARG A 62 8.11 2.43 -2.19
CA ARG A 62 8.43 1.06 -1.75
C ARG A 62 8.70 0.97 -0.25
N LYS A 63 9.25 2.03 0.35
CA LYS A 63 9.49 2.13 1.80
C LYS A 63 8.18 2.16 2.62
N ASP A 64 7.17 2.89 2.15
CA ASP A 64 5.87 2.97 2.82
C ASP A 64 5.10 1.66 2.64
N LEU A 65 5.18 1.08 1.44
CA LEU A 65 4.65 -0.24 1.13
C LEU A 65 5.28 -1.35 1.96
N ALA A 66 6.59 -1.29 2.23
CA ALA A 66 7.26 -2.27 3.07
C ALA A 66 6.71 -2.29 4.51
N LEU A 67 6.22 -1.15 4.99
CA LEU A 67 5.62 -1.02 6.32
C LEU A 67 4.16 -1.50 6.37
N LEU A 68 3.54 -1.78 5.23
CA LEU A 68 2.18 -2.25 5.13
C LEU A 68 2.16 -3.75 4.85
N GLN A 69 1.28 -4.47 5.55
CA GLN A 69 0.98 -5.85 5.21
C GLN A 69 -0.17 -5.86 4.21
N LEU A 70 0.10 -6.37 3.02
CA LEU A 70 -0.88 -6.51 1.95
C LEU A 70 -1.28 -7.98 1.78
N ALA A 71 -2.57 -8.24 1.71
CA ALA A 71 -3.15 -9.52 1.32
C ALA A 71 -3.78 -9.39 -0.07
N PRO A 72 -3.55 -10.33 -1.00
CA PRO A 72 -4.25 -10.32 -2.29
C PRO A 72 -5.76 -10.46 -2.08
N LEU A 73 -6.56 -9.76 -2.89
CA LEU A 73 -7.97 -10.09 -3.11
C LEU A 73 -8.04 -10.90 -4.39
N ASP A 74 -8.44 -12.17 -4.29
CA ASP A 74 -8.96 -12.96 -5.42
C ASP A 74 -10.19 -12.29 -6.04
#